data_AF-A0A941F7H2-F1
#
_entry.id   AF-A0A941F7H2-F1
#
_cell.length_a   1.000
_cell.length_b   1.000
_cell.length_c   1.000
_cell.angle_alpha   90.00
_cell.angle_beta   90.00
_cell.angle_gamma   90.00
#
_symmetry.space_group_name_H-M   'P 1'
#
loop_
_entity.id
_entity.type
_entity.pdbx_description
1 polymer ?
#
loop_
_entity_poly.entity_id
_entity_poly.type
_entity_poly.pdbx_seq_one_letter_code
_entity_poly.pdbx_strand_id
1 'polypeptide(L)'
;MSEYGKERLYNDLISDDYSVEYLIDRKGMDYVAITEYEIQFGIFKGQGIALAIPVPKDYPRTAGASIHVKSNPHLLDCKDTIAGKRNIINSNLGNEWRYWSFRFNLSAENPTKDLMSQINGIFKNI
;
A
#
# COMPACT_ATOMS: atom_id res chain seq x y z
N MET A 1 22.84 -3.41 -3.45
CA MET A 1 22.10 -4.42 -2.69
C MET A 1 21.48 -3.74 -1.48
N SER A 2 20.16 -3.64 -1.45
CA SER A 2 19.39 -3.31 -0.25
C SER A 2 18.11 -4.14 -0.32
N GLU A 3 18.28 -5.47 -0.37
CA GLU A 3 17.18 -6.44 -0.27
C GLU A 3 16.52 -6.37 1.12
N TYR A 4 17.25 -5.83 2.10
CA TYR A 4 16.84 -5.71 3.50
C TYR A 4 15.50 -4.98 3.70
N GLY A 5 15.25 -3.86 3.02
CA GLY A 5 14.02 -3.09 3.24
C GLY A 5 12.77 -3.85 2.81
N LYS A 6 12.84 -4.55 1.67
CA LYS A 6 11.75 -5.34 1.11
C LYS A 6 11.48 -6.60 1.91
N GLU A 7 12.54 -7.33 2.26
CA GLU A 7 12.44 -8.52 3.11
C GLU A 7 11.93 -8.18 4.50
N ARG A 8 12.35 -7.05 5.07
CA ARG A 8 11.87 -6.59 6.38
C ARG A 8 10.35 -6.35 6.36
N LEU A 9 9.84 -5.56 5.40
CA LEU A 9 8.40 -5.31 5.31
C LEU A 9 7.62 -6.63 5.08
N TYR A 10 8.14 -7.51 4.23
CA TYR A 10 7.52 -8.81 3.97
C TYR A 10 7.43 -9.67 5.23
N ASN A 11 8.54 -9.81 5.97
CA ASN A 11 8.59 -10.61 7.20
C ASN A 11 7.72 -10.02 8.32
N ASP A 12 7.69 -8.69 8.45
CA ASP A 12 6.82 -8.02 9.42
C ASP A 12 5.34 -8.31 9.11
N LEU A 13 4.92 -8.17 7.84
CA LEU A 13 3.54 -8.43 7.44
C LEU A 13 3.13 -9.91 7.60
N ILE A 14 4.04 -10.85 7.31
CA ILE A 14 3.79 -12.27 7.59
C ILE A 14 3.67 -12.54 9.09
N SER A 15 4.50 -11.88 9.91
CA SER A 15 4.42 -12.02 11.37
C SER A 15 3.10 -11.48 11.94
N ASP A 16 2.49 -10.52 11.24
CA ASP A 16 1.16 -9.99 11.50
C ASP A 16 0.02 -10.81 10.85
N ASP A 17 0.31 -12.02 10.34
CA ASP A 17 -0.65 -12.98 9.76
C ASP A 17 -1.28 -12.54 8.42
N TYR A 18 -0.58 -11.68 7.66
CA TYR A 18 -1.01 -11.33 6.31
C TYR A 18 -0.53 -12.35 5.27
N SER A 19 -1.35 -12.56 4.24
CA SER A 19 -0.95 -13.23 2.99
C SER A 19 -0.21 -12.23 2.09
N VAL A 20 1.08 -12.45 1.85
CA VAL A 20 1.97 -11.47 1.22
C VAL A 20 2.73 -12.04 0.02
N GLU A 21 2.85 -11.25 -1.05
CA GLU A 21 3.65 -11.54 -2.24
C GLU A 21 4.59 -10.39 -2.62
N TYR A 22 5.66 -10.70 -3.36
CA TYR A 22 6.50 -9.69 -3.98
C TYR A 22 5.96 -9.31 -5.36
N LEU A 23 5.91 -8.01 -5.64
CA LEU A 23 5.61 -7.49 -6.98
C LEU A 23 6.73 -6.57 -7.44
N ILE A 24 6.90 -6.49 -8.76
CA ILE A 24 7.78 -5.53 -9.42
C ILE A 24 6.98 -4.83 -10.52
N ASP A 25 7.05 -3.50 -10.59
CA ASP A 25 6.40 -2.79 -11.68
C ASP A 25 7.26 -2.78 -12.96
N ARG A 26 6.66 -2.30 -14.05
CA ARG A 26 7.33 -2.18 -15.36
C ARG A 26 8.54 -1.24 -15.36
N LYS A 27 8.72 -0.43 -14.31
CA LYS A 27 9.84 0.50 -14.14
C LYS A 27 10.92 -0.05 -13.19
N GLY A 28 10.74 -1.27 -12.68
CA GLY A 28 11.68 -1.92 -11.77
C GLY A 28 11.57 -1.47 -10.32
N MET A 29 10.45 -0.84 -9.91
CA MET A 29 10.18 -0.55 -8.51
C MET A 29 9.68 -1.82 -7.81
N ASP A 30 10.27 -2.12 -6.65
CA ASP A 30 9.85 -3.22 -5.78
C ASP A 30 8.62 -2.86 -4.95
N TYR A 31 7.75 -3.84 -4.76
CA TYR A 31 6.57 -3.75 -3.91
C TYR A 31 6.43 -5.00 -3.04
N VAL A 32 5.78 -4.82 -1.90
CA VAL A 32 5.26 -5.91 -1.07
C VAL A 32 3.75 -5.78 -1.08
N ALA A 33 3.05 -6.83 -1.47
CA ALA A 33 1.60 -6.81 -1.67
C ALA A 33 0.90 -7.78 -0.73
N ILE A 34 -0.09 -7.28 0.01
CA ILE A 34 -1.03 -8.09 0.78
C ILE A 34 -2.13 -8.53 -0.20
N THR A 35 -2.27 -9.82 -0.43
CA THR A 35 -3.19 -10.35 -1.46
C THR A 35 -4.65 -10.33 -1.04
N GLU A 36 -4.91 -10.48 0.26
CA GLU A 36 -6.24 -10.61 0.86
C GLU A 36 -6.40 -9.66 2.06
N TYR A 37 -6.24 -8.36 1.82
CA TYR A 37 -6.43 -7.35 2.86
C TYR A 37 -7.91 -7.03 3.05
N GLU A 38 -8.47 -7.36 4.21
CA GLU A 38 -9.82 -6.96 4.59
C GLU A 38 -9.83 -5.54 5.20
N ILE A 39 -10.60 -4.64 4.57
CA ILE A 39 -10.74 -3.27 5.05
C ILE A 39 -11.53 -3.24 6.36
N GLN A 40 -10.93 -2.68 7.40
CA GLN A 40 -11.50 -2.69 8.76
C GLN A 40 -12.46 -1.52 9.04
N PHE A 41 -12.33 -0.40 8.29
CA PHE A 41 -13.00 0.87 8.61
C PHE A 41 -13.51 1.61 7.37
N GLY A 42 -14.42 2.56 7.61
CA GLY A 42 -14.97 3.45 6.57
C GLY A 42 -16.05 2.79 5.73
N ILE A 43 -16.38 3.41 4.59
CA ILE A 43 -17.47 2.97 3.71
C ILE A 43 -17.21 1.63 3.01
N PHE A 44 -15.95 1.19 2.94
CA PHE A 44 -15.53 -0.06 2.30
C PHE A 44 -15.28 -1.20 3.29
N LYS A 45 -15.70 -1.04 4.54
CA LYS A 45 -15.50 -2.05 5.59
C LYS A 45 -16.00 -3.44 5.15
N GLY A 46 -15.20 -4.47 5.42
CA GLY A 46 -15.49 -5.89 5.12
C GLY A 46 -15.19 -6.29 3.68
N GLN A 47 -14.71 -5.36 2.83
CA GLN A 47 -14.29 -5.70 1.48
C GLN A 47 -12.85 -6.21 1.47
N GLY A 48 -12.64 -7.35 0.80
CA GLY A 48 -11.31 -7.89 0.52
C GLY A 48 -10.70 -7.23 -0.71
N ILE A 49 -9.48 -6.72 -0.55
CA ILE A 49 -8.70 -6.10 -1.63
C ILE A 49 -7.28 -6.65 -1.63
N ALA A 50 -6.58 -6.48 -2.76
CA ALA A 50 -5.13 -6.59 -2.77
C ALA A 50 -4.51 -5.19 -2.60
N LEU A 51 -3.51 -5.09 -1.73
CA LEU A 51 -2.86 -3.85 -1.33
C LEU A 51 -1.36 -3.96 -1.55
N ALA A 52 -0.82 -3.24 -2.53
CA ALA A 52 0.60 -3.18 -2.81
C ALA A 52 1.24 -1.90 -2.26
N ILE A 53 2.34 -2.07 -1.54
CA ILE A 53 3.11 -1.01 -0.89
C ILE A 53 4.44 -0.87 -1.63
N PRO A 54 4.79 0.32 -2.15
CA PRO A 54 6.09 0.53 -2.77
C PRO A 54 7.20 0.50 -1.73
N VAL A 55 8.26 -0.24 -2.01
CA VAL A 55 9.45 -0.32 -1.15
C VAL A 55 10.61 0.40 -1.84
N PRO A 56 10.88 1.68 -1.49
CA PRO A 56 12.07 2.36 -1.96
C PRO A 56 13.34 1.68 -1.40
N LYS A 57 14.46 1.85 -2.11
CA LYS A 57 15.74 1.16 -1.81
C LYS A 57 16.23 1.37 -0.38
N ASP A 58 15.81 2.45 0.28
CA ASP A 58 16.24 2.79 1.62
C ASP A 58 15.15 2.70 2.69
N TYR A 59 14.06 1.98 2.41
CA TYR A 59 13.09 1.59 3.43
C TYR A 59 13.76 0.89 4.63
N PRO A 60 13.36 1.16 5.90
CA PRO A 60 12.24 2.01 6.31
C PRO A 60 12.58 3.49 6.50
N ARG A 61 13.80 3.94 6.14
CA ARG A 61 14.19 5.35 6.28
C ARG A 61 13.32 6.28 5.44
N THR A 62 12.92 5.81 4.26
CA THR A 62 11.86 6.44 3.46
C THR A 62 10.74 5.45 3.20
N ALA A 63 9.52 5.96 3.17
CA ALA A 63 8.34 5.21 2.77
C ALA A 63 7.93 5.59 1.34
N GLY A 64 7.40 4.64 0.58
CA GLY A 64 6.77 4.94 -0.70
C GLY A 64 5.63 5.94 -0.50
N ALA A 65 5.51 6.94 -1.36
CA ALA A 65 4.50 8.00 -1.23
C ALA A 65 3.11 7.57 -1.76
N SER A 66 2.76 6.28 -1.61
CA SER A 66 1.51 5.75 -2.12
C SER A 66 1.16 4.37 -1.56
N ILE A 67 -0.10 4.01 -1.76
CA ILE A 67 -0.56 2.62 -1.80
C ILE A 67 -1.18 2.32 -3.15
N HIS A 68 -1.17 1.06 -3.52
CA HIS A 68 -1.74 0.57 -4.76
C HIS A 68 -2.85 -0.40 -4.39
N VAL A 69 -4.07 -0.11 -4.85
CA VAL A 69 -5.27 -0.88 -4.49
C VAL A 69 -5.75 -1.64 -5.72
N LYS A 70 -5.93 -2.95 -5.59
CA LYS A 70 -6.59 -3.81 -6.58
C LYS A 70 -7.87 -4.38 -5.98
N SER A 71 -8.96 -4.16 -6.67
CA SER A 71 -10.31 -4.58 -6.29
C SER A 71 -11.16 -4.71 -7.55
N ASN A 72 -12.24 -5.51 -7.49
CA ASN A 72 -13.16 -5.66 -8.62
C ASN A 72 -14.63 -5.54 -8.13
N PRO A 73 -15.35 -4.46 -8.46
CA PRO A 73 -14.88 -3.26 -9.17
C PRO A 73 -13.87 -2.46 -8.33
N HIS A 74 -13.18 -1.49 -8.95
CA HIS A 74 -12.33 -0.55 -8.23
C HIS A 74 -13.10 0.17 -7.13
N LEU A 75 -12.52 0.25 -5.92
CA LEU A 75 -13.12 1.03 -4.82
C LEU A 75 -13.31 2.50 -5.19
N LEU A 76 -12.26 3.09 -5.75
CA LEU A 76 -12.20 4.46 -6.25
C LEU A 76 -11.36 4.49 -7.52
N ASP A 77 -11.76 5.31 -8.48
CA ASP A 77 -11.07 5.47 -9.75
C ASP A 77 -10.49 6.90 -9.89
N CYS A 78 -9.84 7.19 -11.02
CA CYS A 78 -9.10 8.42 -11.27
C CYS A 78 -9.99 9.68 -11.13
N LYS A 79 -11.28 9.55 -11.43
CA LYS A 79 -12.29 10.61 -11.28
C LYS A 79 -12.57 10.99 -9.82
N ASP A 80 -12.25 10.09 -8.88
CA ASP A 80 -12.47 10.28 -7.43
C ASP A 80 -11.25 10.93 -6.75
N THR A 81 -10.33 11.47 -7.57
CA THR A 81 -9.22 12.30 -7.13
C THR A 81 -9.72 13.56 -6.42
N ILE A 82 -9.13 13.84 -5.26
CA ILE A 82 -9.38 15.06 -4.49
C ILE A 82 -8.08 15.87 -4.52
N ALA A 83 -8.10 17.00 -5.25
CA ALA A 83 -6.94 17.88 -5.40
C ALA A 83 -6.36 18.28 -4.03
N GLY A 84 -5.05 18.15 -3.88
CA GLY A 84 -4.33 18.47 -2.63
C GLY A 84 -4.50 17.46 -1.49
N LYS A 85 -5.37 16.45 -1.62
CA LYS A 85 -5.62 15.43 -0.58
C LYS A 85 -5.26 14.01 -1.02
N ARG A 86 -5.80 13.54 -2.14
CA ARG A 86 -5.62 12.17 -2.64
C ARG A 86 -5.69 12.17 -4.16
N ASN A 87 -4.54 12.00 -4.80
CA ASN A 87 -4.45 11.79 -6.24
C ASN A 87 -4.61 10.31 -6.55
N ILE A 88 -5.58 9.95 -7.39
CA ILE A 88 -5.81 8.59 -7.86
C ILE A 88 -5.47 8.53 -9.35
N ILE A 89 -4.53 7.66 -9.71
CA ILE A 89 -4.13 7.45 -11.11
C ILE A 89 -3.99 5.96 -11.43
N ASN A 90 -3.85 5.67 -12.71
CA ASN A 90 -3.49 4.33 -13.18
C ASN A 90 -2.15 3.89 -12.58
N SER A 91 -2.11 2.68 -12.07
CA SER A 91 -0.91 2.10 -11.48
C SER A 91 0.04 1.55 -12.55
N ASN A 92 1.35 1.58 -12.28
CA ASN A 92 2.35 0.88 -13.10
C ASN A 92 2.29 -0.65 -12.94
N LEU A 93 1.55 -1.17 -11.94
CA LEU A 93 1.38 -2.61 -11.68
C LEU A 93 0.36 -3.28 -12.61
N GLY A 94 -0.52 -2.51 -13.26
CA GLY A 94 -1.55 -3.04 -14.16
C GLY A 94 -2.85 -2.25 -14.08
N ASN A 95 -3.76 -2.46 -15.04
CA ASN A 95 -5.03 -1.74 -15.15
C ASN A 95 -6.03 -2.11 -14.04
N GLU A 96 -5.82 -3.25 -13.39
CA GLU A 96 -6.52 -3.72 -12.21
C GLU A 96 -6.06 -3.06 -10.90
N TRP A 97 -5.01 -2.23 -10.96
CA TRP A 97 -4.49 -1.50 -9.82
C TRP A 97 -4.74 0.01 -9.96
N ARG A 98 -5.00 0.68 -8.84
CA ARG A 98 -5.06 2.13 -8.73
C ARG A 98 -4.02 2.62 -7.75
N TYR A 99 -3.19 3.56 -8.19
CA TYR A 99 -2.24 4.26 -7.34
C TYR A 99 -3.00 5.35 -6.57
N TRP A 100 -2.85 5.40 -5.25
CA TRP A 100 -3.36 6.47 -4.42
C TRP A 100 -2.21 7.17 -3.71
N SER A 101 -2.05 8.48 -3.92
CA SER A 101 -0.96 9.26 -3.29
C SER A 101 -1.20 9.48 -1.81
N PHE A 102 -0.24 9.11 -0.97
CA PHE A 102 -0.25 9.42 0.47
C PHE A 102 1.17 9.64 0.99
N ARG A 103 1.31 10.49 2.00
CA ARG A 103 2.58 10.65 2.71
C ARG A 103 2.50 9.84 3.98
N PHE A 104 3.41 8.88 4.13
CA PHE A 104 3.55 8.10 5.35
C PHE A 104 4.67 8.67 6.20
N ASN A 105 4.44 8.75 7.50
CA ASN A 105 5.44 9.12 8.49
C ASN A 105 5.71 7.90 9.37
N LEU A 106 6.81 7.20 9.11
CA LEU A 106 7.14 5.93 9.78
C LEU A 106 8.19 6.18 10.87
N SER A 107 7.99 5.62 12.05
CA SER A 107 9.06 5.55 13.05
C SER A 107 10.12 4.54 12.65
N ALA A 108 11.36 4.73 13.13
CA ALA A 108 12.42 3.75 12.95
C ALA A 108 12.20 2.47 13.77
N GLU A 109 11.46 2.56 14.88
CA GLU A 109 11.25 1.46 15.82
C GLU A 109 10.18 0.48 15.30
N ASN A 110 9.03 0.98 14.82
CA ASN A 110 7.89 0.15 14.41
C ASN A 110 7.28 0.58 13.06
N PRO A 111 8.08 0.67 11.97
CA PRO A 111 7.64 1.26 10.70
C PRO A 111 6.45 0.52 10.05
N THR A 112 6.40 -0.82 10.12
CA THR A 112 5.29 -1.59 9.51
C THR A 112 3.99 -1.39 10.27
N LYS A 113 4.02 -1.38 11.60
CA LYS A 113 2.83 -1.11 12.42
C LYS A 113 2.31 0.31 12.20
N ASP A 114 3.20 1.30 12.12
CA ASP A 114 2.84 2.69 11.81
C ASP A 114 2.24 2.82 10.41
N LEU A 115 2.82 2.10 9.44
CA LEU A 115 2.32 2.05 8.07
C LEU A 115 0.90 1.48 8.03
N MET A 116 0.68 0.31 8.60
CA MET A 116 -0.63 -0.35 8.61
C MET A 116 -1.68 0.47 9.37
N SER A 117 -1.30 1.12 10.47
CA SER A 117 -2.17 2.05 11.18
C SER A 117 -2.57 3.25 10.31
N GLN A 118 -1.63 3.83 9.57
CA GLN A 118 -1.90 4.93 8.64
C GLN A 118 -2.78 4.49 7.46
N ILE A 119 -2.57 3.27 6.94
CA ILE A 119 -3.41 2.68 5.88
C ILE A 119 -4.85 2.48 6.36
N ASN A 120 -5.04 1.92 7.57
CA ASN A 120 -6.34 1.87 8.21
C ASN A 120 -6.98 3.26 8.35
N GLY A 121 -6.17 4.26 8.73
CA GLY A 121 -6.58 5.66 8.81
C GLY A 121 -7.01 6.26 7.47
N ILE A 122 -6.39 5.85 6.36
CA ILE A 122 -6.81 6.25 5.02
C ILE A 122 -8.23 5.78 4.77
N PHE A 123 -8.52 4.48 4.91
CA PHE A 123 -9.84 3.91 4.64
C PHE A 123 -10.92 4.46 5.57
N LYS A 124 -10.60 4.70 6.85
CA LYS A 124 -11.51 5.31 7.81
C LYS A 124 -12.00 6.71 7.40
N ASN A 125 -11.16 7.47 6.70
CA ASN A 125 -11.41 8.88 6.34
C ASN A 125 -11.86 9.07 4.88
N ILE A 126 -12.22 7.98 4.20
CA ILE A 126 -12.95 8.01 2.93
C ILE A 126 -14.44 8.07 3.25
#